data_AF-A0A966SIK1-F1
#
_entry.id   AF-A0A966SIK1-F1
#
_cell.length_a   1.000
_cell.length_b   1.000
_cell.length_c   1.000
_cell.angle_alpha   90.00
_cell.angle_beta   90.00
_cell.angle_gamma   90.00
#
_symmetry.space_group_name_H-M   'P 1'
#
loop_
_entity.id
_entity.type
_entity.pdbx_description
1 polymer ?
#
loop_
_entity_poly.entity_id
_entity_poly.type
_entity_poly.pdbx_seq_one_letter_code
_entity_poly.pdbx_strand_id
1 'polypeptide(L)' 'MRTNELDYILTTMLDSNKDVSDLNITVDKPLQVESSGQLVGVPI' A
#
# COMPACT_ATOMS: atom_id res chain seq x y z
N MET A 1 -6.35 -14.22 7.34
CA MET A 1 -6.83 -13.38 6.21
C MET A 1 -7.07 -14.30 5.04
N ARG A 2 -8.15 -14.11 4.27
CA ARG A 2 -8.40 -14.94 3.08
C ARG A 2 -7.42 -14.47 1.99
N THR A 3 -6.79 -15.38 1.25
CA THR A 3 -5.77 -15.05 0.24
C THR A 3 -6.20 -13.92 -0.70
N ASN A 4 -7.46 -13.96 -1.16
CA ASN A 4 -8.02 -12.96 -2.07
C ASN A 4 -8.06 -11.53 -1.48
N GLU A 5 -8.24 -11.39 -0.17
CA GLU A 5 -8.27 -10.07 0.49
C GLU A 5 -6.87 -9.46 0.54
N LEU A 6 -5.85 -10.28 0.77
CA LEU A 6 -4.46 -9.85 0.74
C LEU A 6 -4.04 -9.44 -0.67
N ASP A 7 -4.38 -10.25 -1.68
CA ASP A 7 -4.06 -9.91 -3.08
C ASP A 7 -4.70 -8.59 -3.49
N TYR A 8 -5.98 -8.38 -3.16
CA TYR A 8 -6.67 -7.12 -3.42
C TYR A 8 -5.97 -5.92 -2.76
N ILE A 9 -5.60 -6.04 -1.48
CA ILE A 9 -4.92 -4.98 -0.75
C ILE A 9 -3.56 -4.68 -1.40
N LEU A 10 -2.73 -5.70 -1.65
CA LEU A 10 -1.40 -5.51 -2.21
C LEU A 10 -1.43 -4.90 -3.61
N THR A 11 -2.32 -5.38 -4.49
CA THR A 11 -2.52 -4.79 -5.82
C THR A 11 -2.98 -3.34 -5.72
N THR A 12 -3.95 -3.03 -4.85
CA THR A 12 -4.42 -1.66 -4.64
C THR A 12 -3.29 -0.74 -4.16
N MET A 13 -2.43 -1.21 -3.25
CA MET A 13 -1.30 -0.41 -2.77
C MET A 13 -0.29 -0.16 -3.90
N LEU A 14 0.07 -1.18 -4.69
CA LEU A 14 0.98 -1.04 -5.82
C LEU A 14 0.43 -0.09 -6.91
N ASP A 15 -0.87 -0.16 -7.18
CA ASP A 15 -1.52 0.67 -8.21
C ASP A 15 -1.78 2.12 -7.75
N SER A 16 -1.65 2.40 -6.44
CA SER A 16 -1.96 3.72 -5.87
C SER A 16 -1.00 4.83 -6.32
N ASN A 17 0.25 4.49 -6.64
CA ASN A 17 1.30 5.42 -7.04
C ASN A 17 2.24 4.77 -8.06
N LYS A 18 2.96 5.59 -8.83
CA LYS A 18 4.03 5.08 -9.70
C LYS A 18 5.27 4.78 -8.88
N ASP A 19 6.09 3.83 -9.34
CA ASP A 19 7.41 3.53 -8.79
C ASP A 19 7.41 3.29 -7.27
N VAL A 20 6.41 2.52 -6.80
CA VAL A 20 6.32 2.09 -5.41
C VAL A 20 7.50 1.18 -5.08
N SER A 21 8.29 1.54 -4.08
CA SER A 21 9.41 0.74 -3.57
C SER A 21 9.01 -0.09 -2.36
N ASP A 22 8.20 0.48 -1.47
CA ASP A 22 7.88 -0.10 -0.17
C ASP A 22 6.38 -0.02 0.13
N LEU A 23 5.85 -1.10 0.70
CA LEU A 23 4.48 -1.19 1.20
C LEU A 23 4.52 -1.16 2.73
N ASN A 24 3.94 -0.13 3.32
CA ASN A 24 3.94 0.09 4.76
C ASN A 24 2.57 -0.23 5.35
N ILE A 25 2.53 -1.23 6.22
CA ILE A 25 1.33 -1.68 6.94
C ILE A 25 1.61 -1.53 8.43
N THR A 26 0.96 -0.56 9.08
CA THR A 26 1.13 -0.28 10.51
C THR A 26 -0.23 -0.34 11.20
N VAL A 27 -0.28 -0.99 12.36
CA VAL A 27 -1.50 -1.03 13.19
C VAL A 27 -1.91 0.40 13.55
N ASP A 28 -3.21 0.69 13.50
CA ASP A 28 -3.83 2.00 13.75
C ASP A 28 -3.41 3.13 12.80
N LYS A 29 -2.80 2.80 11.65
CA LYS A 29 -2.52 3.76 10.58
C LYS A 29 -3.17 3.32 9.27
N PRO A 30 -3.52 4.28 8.38
CA PRO A 30 -3.92 3.93 7.02
C PRO A 30 -2.78 3.19 6.31
N LEU A 31 -3.12 2.49 5.23
CA LEU A 31 -2.13 1.88 4.36
C LEU A 31 -1.28 2.98 3.71
N GLN A 32 0.02 2.75 3.62
CA GLN A 32 0.97 3.72 3.08
C GLN A 32 1.91 3.03 2.10
N VAL A 33 2.36 3.77 1.10
CA VAL A 33 3.40 3.34 0.16
C VAL A 33 4.52 4.35 0.15
N GLU A 34 5.74 3.88 -0.10
CA GLU A 34 6.85 4.75 -0.44
C GLU A 34 6.99 4.81 -1.95
N SER A 35 6.97 6.03 -2.50
CA SER A 35 7.20 6.30 -3.92
C SER A 35 8.16 7.46 -4.06
N SER A 36 9.21 7.29 -4.85
CA SER A 36 10.25 8.31 -5.08
C SER A 36 10.85 8.88 -3.78
N GLY A 37 10.97 8.04 -2.74
CA GLY A 37 11.48 8.43 -1.42
C GLY A 37 10.50 9.24 -0.56
N GLN A 38 9.21 9.29 -0.93
CA GLN A 38 8.16 9.95 -0.16
C GLN A 38 7.14 8.93 0.33
N LEU A 39 6.75 9.08 1.60
CA LEU A 39 5.70 8.27 2.21
C LEU A 39 4.32 8.87 1.89
N VAL A 40 3.52 8.13 1.12
CA VAL A 40 2.21 8.55 0.63
C VAL A 40 1.12 7.63 1.18
N GLY A 41 -0.03 8.19 1.55
CA GLY A 41 -1.19 7.41 1.96
C GLY A 41 -1.91 6.77 0.77
N VAL A 42 -2.37 5.53 0.93
CA VAL A 42 -3.17 4.83 -0.08
C VAL A 42 -4.64 5.24 0.10
N PRO A 43 -5.30 5.78 -0.94
CA PRO A 43 -6.73 6.06 -0.89
C PRO A 43 -7.50 4.73 -1.01
N ILE A 44 -8.03 4.24 0.11
CA ILE A 44 -8.95 3.11 0.19
C ILE A 44 -10.36 3.59 0.53
#